data_AF-A0A839WQV3-F1
#
_entry.id   AF-A0A839WQV3-F1
#
_cell.length_a   1.000
_cell.length_b   1.000
_cell.length_c   1.000
_cell.angle_alpha   90.00
_cell.angle_beta   90.00
_cell.angle_gamma   90.00
#
_symmetry.space_group_name_H-M   'P 1'
#
loop_
_entity.id
_entity.type
_entity.pdbx_description
1 polymer ?
#
loop_
_entity_poly.entity_id
_entity_poly.type
_entity_poly.pdbx_seq_one_letter_code
_entity_poly.pdbx_strand_id
1 'polypeptide(L)'
;MPHRNLDTLFAAWEGELVLLFEAKPGIEEFWQHWHEREAVIERLVTPELAAFADAAFDRLLTLAEAHGYGRRPRRTATDQTADTAATPPAPNTPSTR
;
A
#
# COMPACT_ATOMS: atom_id res chain seq x y z
N MET A 1 -10.98 19.71 -17.34
CA MET A 1 -11.62 19.43 -16.04
C MET A 1 -11.15 18.11 -15.35
N PRO A 2 -9.91 17.61 -15.47
CA PRO A 2 -9.50 16.39 -14.76
C PRO A 2 -9.02 16.65 -13.31
N HIS A 3 -8.42 17.82 -13.05
CA HIS A 3 -7.95 18.23 -11.72
C HIS A 3 -9.03 18.18 -10.62
N ARG A 4 -10.25 18.63 -10.95
CA ARG A 4 -11.39 18.67 -10.00
C ARG A 4 -11.82 17.28 -9.51
N ASN A 5 -11.64 16.26 -10.36
CA ASN A 5 -12.03 14.90 -10.01
C ASN A 5 -11.01 14.27 -9.04
N LEU A 6 -9.71 14.42 -9.32
CA LEU A 6 -8.65 13.96 -8.41
C LEU A 6 -8.68 14.69 -7.07
N ASP A 7 -8.89 16.01 -7.08
CA ASP A 7 -9.03 16.81 -5.86
C ASP A 7 -10.17 16.29 -4.96
N THR A 8 -11.32 15.95 -5.57
CA THR A 8 -12.46 15.38 -4.85
C THR A 8 -12.14 13.98 -4.30
N LEU A 9 -11.40 13.15 -5.05
CA LEU A 9 -10.98 11.82 -4.60
C LEU A 9 -10.02 11.89 -3.40
N PHE A 10 -9.03 12.78 -3.45
CA PHE A 10 -8.11 12.98 -2.34
C PHE A 10 -8.81 13.55 -1.11
N ALA A 11 -9.74 14.49 -1.27
CA ALA A 11 -10.53 15.01 -0.15
C ALA A 11 -11.44 13.94 0.48
N ALA A 12 -12.05 13.08 -0.33
CA ALA A 12 -12.83 11.95 0.17
C ALA A 12 -11.94 10.96 0.95
N TRP A 13 -10.75 10.66 0.41
CA TRP A 13 -9.80 9.76 1.06
C TRP A 13 -9.25 10.34 2.37
N GLU A 14 -8.99 11.65 2.45
CA GLU A 14 -8.64 12.33 3.71
C GLU A 14 -9.72 12.10 4.79
N GLY A 15 -11.00 12.22 4.41
CA GLY A 15 -12.12 11.92 5.31
C GLY A 15 -12.21 10.45 5.73
N GLU A 16 -11.96 9.52 4.80
CA GLU A 16 -11.89 8.09 5.12
C GLU A 16 -10.72 7.77 6.08
N LEU A 17 -9.57 8.41 5.90
CA LEU A 17 -8.42 8.23 6.79
C LEU A 17 -8.74 8.69 8.21
N VAL A 18 -9.47 9.79 8.39
CA VAL A 18 -9.92 10.23 9.72
C VAL A 18 -10.76 9.14 10.40
N LEU A 19 -11.70 8.52 9.68
CA LEU A 19 -12.51 7.42 10.20
C LEU A 19 -11.68 6.17 10.49
N LEU A 20 -10.69 5.85 9.64
CA LEU A 20 -9.74 4.76 9.88
C LEU A 20 -8.92 5.01 11.14
N PHE A 21 -8.44 6.23 11.36
CA PHE A 21 -7.69 6.56 12.57
C PHE A 21 -8.52 6.41 13.84
N GLU A 22 -9.82 6.70 13.79
CA GLU A 22 -10.74 6.43 14.90
C GLU A 22 -10.90 4.92 15.17
N ALA A 23 -10.98 4.12 14.11
CA ALA A 23 -11.08 2.66 14.20
C ALA A 23 -9.79 1.98 14.69
N LYS A 24 -8.64 2.69 14.63
CA LYS A 24 -7.31 2.21 15.03
C LYS A 24 -6.97 0.80 14.47
N PRO A 25 -7.01 0.62 13.13
CA PRO A 25 -6.62 -0.64 12.52
C PRO A 25 -5.16 -0.99 12.86
N GLY A 26 -4.86 -2.29 12.78
CA GLY A 26 -3.47 -2.74 12.85
C GLY A 26 -2.62 -2.13 11.73
N ILE A 27 -1.30 -2.03 11.95
CA ILE A 27 -0.37 -1.43 10.98
C ILE A 27 -0.48 -2.11 9.60
N GLU A 28 -0.63 -3.43 9.55
CA GLU A 28 -0.72 -4.15 8.28
C GLU A 28 -2.04 -3.90 7.54
N GLU A 29 -3.17 -3.89 8.27
CA GLU A 29 -4.48 -3.58 7.70
C GLU A 29 -4.53 -2.15 7.16
N PHE A 30 -3.95 -1.20 7.90
CA PHE A 30 -3.83 0.19 7.45
C PHE A 30 -3.08 0.28 6.12
N TRP A 31 -1.89 -0.35 6.03
CA TRP A 31 -1.08 -0.30 4.82
C TRP A 31 -1.68 -1.08 3.65
N GLN A 32 -2.42 -2.16 3.92
CA GLN A 32 -3.18 -2.86 2.88
C GLN A 32 -4.25 -1.95 2.28
N HIS A 33 -5.06 -1.31 3.13
CA HIS A 33 -6.08 -0.36 2.67
C HIS A 33 -5.45 0.82 1.91
N TRP A 34 -4.33 1.35 2.42
CA TRP A 34 -3.58 2.42 1.75
C TRP A 34 -3.21 2.03 0.32
N HIS A 35 -2.57 0.87 0.13
CA HIS A 35 -2.12 0.43 -1.21
C HIS A 35 -3.27 0.15 -2.17
N GLU A 36 -4.41 -0.35 -1.68
CA GLU A 36 -5.61 -0.53 -2.51
C GLU A 36 -6.11 0.82 -3.05
N ARG A 37 -6.12 1.87 -2.22
CA ARG A 37 -6.54 3.22 -2.63
C ARG A 37 -5.52 3.89 -3.54
N GLU A 38 -4.24 3.78 -3.22
CA GLU A 38 -3.12 4.26 -4.03
C GLU A 38 -3.18 3.71 -5.46
N ALA A 39 -3.36 2.39 -5.62
CA ALA A 39 -3.44 1.75 -6.93
C ALA A 39 -4.64 2.23 -7.79
N VAL A 40 -5.75 2.62 -7.17
CA VAL A 40 -6.90 3.19 -7.88
C VAL A 40 -6.56 4.58 -8.41
N ILE A 41 -5.92 5.41 -7.59
CA ILE A 41 -5.55 6.78 -7.96
C ILE A 41 -4.46 6.77 -9.03
N GLU A 42 -3.42 5.94 -8.88
CA GLU A 42 -2.33 5.81 -9.88
C GLU A 42 -2.86 5.46 -11.28
N ARG A 43 -3.94 4.66 -11.38
CA ARG A 43 -4.59 4.33 -12.66
C ARG A 43 -5.34 5.51 -13.30
N LEU A 44 -5.73 6.50 -12.50
CA LEU A 44 -6.49 7.67 -12.94
C LEU A 44 -5.59 8.89 -13.19
N VAL A 45 -4.38 8.91 -12.60
CA VAL A 45 -3.42 9.98 -12.75
C VAL A 45 -2.83 9.97 -14.16
N THR A 46 -2.96 11.09 -14.86
CA THR A 46 -2.25 11.34 -16.12
C THR A 46 -0.89 11.98 -15.83
N PRO A 47 0.09 11.93 -16.76
CA PRO A 47 1.41 12.54 -16.56
C PRO A 47 1.34 14.03 -16.21
N GLU A 48 0.36 14.75 -16.75
CA GLU A 48 0.12 16.18 -16.48
C GLU A 48 -0.30 16.46 -15.03
N LEU A 49 -0.84 15.44 -14.34
CA LEU A 49 -1.36 15.51 -12.97
C LEU A 49 -0.43 14.83 -11.96
N ALA A 50 0.70 14.26 -12.39
CA ALA A 50 1.60 13.50 -11.54
C ALA A 50 2.11 14.33 -10.36
N ALA A 51 2.62 15.54 -10.63
CA ALA A 51 3.12 16.43 -9.58
C ALA A 51 2.03 16.84 -8.56
N PHE A 52 0.77 16.95 -9.01
CA PHE A 52 -0.36 17.22 -8.11
C PHE A 52 -0.69 16.00 -7.25
N ALA A 53 -0.73 14.81 -7.86
CA ALA A 53 -0.98 13.58 -7.14
C ALA A 53 0.11 13.30 -6.11
N ASP A 54 1.38 13.47 -6.46
CA ASP A 54 2.52 13.29 -5.54
C ASP A 54 2.40 14.20 -4.31
N ALA A 55 2.10 15.48 -4.53
CA ALA A 55 1.90 16.44 -3.43
C ALA A 55 0.69 16.07 -2.54
N ALA A 56 -0.38 15.53 -3.12
CA ALA A 56 -1.54 15.08 -2.38
C ALA A 56 -1.25 13.80 -1.56
N PHE A 57 -0.52 12.84 -2.13
CA PHE A 57 -0.05 11.65 -1.42
C PHE A 57 0.85 12.01 -0.23
N ASP A 58 1.82 12.91 -0.42
CA ASP A 58 2.71 13.36 0.65
C ASP A 58 1.94 13.99 1.82
N ARG A 59 0.89 14.76 1.52
CA ARG A 59 0.00 15.32 2.55
C ARG A 59 -0.73 14.23 3.32
N LEU A 60 -1.34 13.25 2.63
CA LEU A 60 -2.04 12.15 3.30
C LEU A 60 -1.09 11.29 4.13
N LEU A 61 0.15 11.12 3.66
CA LEU A 61 1.17 10.35 4.35
C LEU A 61 1.63 11.07 5.63
N THR A 62 1.75 12.40 5.57
CA THR A 62 2.03 13.22 6.77
C THR A 62 0.93 13.08 7.82
N LEU A 63 -0.34 12.99 7.41
CA LEU A 63 -1.45 12.71 8.33
C LEU A 63 -1.32 11.31 8.94
N ALA A 64 -1.06 10.28 8.14
CA ALA A 64 -0.85 8.92 8.64
C ALA A 64 0.29 8.84 9.67
N GLU A 65 1.42 9.49 9.39
CA GLU A 65 2.59 9.56 10.27
C GLU A 65 2.25 10.25 11.60
N ALA A 66 1.50 11.35 11.58
CA ALA A 66 1.04 12.05 12.78
C ALA A 66 0.16 11.18 13.68
N HIS A 67 -0.53 10.19 13.10
CA HIS A 67 -1.36 9.20 13.80
C HIS A 67 -0.60 7.92 14.20
N GLY A 68 0.72 7.87 13.98
CA GLY A 68 1.58 6.76 14.40
C GLY A 68 1.77 5.67 13.33
N TYR A 69 1.19 5.84 12.14
CA TYR A 69 1.42 4.95 11.00
C TYR A 69 2.68 5.41 10.25
N GLY A 70 3.84 5.09 10.81
CA GLY A 70 5.13 5.42 10.19
C GLY A 70 5.33 4.71 8.84
N ARG A 71 6.04 5.37 7.90
CA ARG A 71 6.37 4.82 6.57
C ARG A 71 6.90 3.39 6.70
N ARG A 72 6.18 2.43 6.11
CA ARG A 72 6.75 1.11 5.86
C ARG A 72 7.81 1.31 4.77
N PRO A 73 9.06 0.85 4.94
CA PRO A 73 9.99 0.81 3.81
C PRO A 73 9.29 0.03 2.71
N ARG A 74 9.14 0.65 1.52
CA ARG A 74 8.55 0.01 0.34
C ARG A 74 9.25 -1.34 0.21
N ARG A 75 8.55 -2.43 0.51
CA ARG A 75 9.07 -3.78 0.29
C ARG A 75 9.39 -3.83 -1.19
N THR A 76 10.67 -3.72 -1.53
CA THR A 76 11.14 -4.04 -2.87
C THR A 76 10.61 -5.44 -3.17
N ALA A 77 10.06 -5.64 -4.37
CA ALA A 77 9.38 -6.87 -4.82
C ALA A 77 10.21 -8.17 -4.70
N THR A 78 11.39 -8.10 -4.11
CA THR A 78 12.32 -9.18 -3.83
C THR A 78 11.96 -10.01 -2.58
N ASP A 79 11.08 -9.53 -1.70
CA ASP A 79 10.77 -10.21 -0.42
C ASP A 79 9.69 -11.30 -0.55
N GLN A 80 8.89 -11.31 -1.64
CA GLN A 80 7.84 -12.32 -1.85
C GLN A 80 8.36 -13.68 -2.34
N THR A 81 9.61 -13.76 -2.80
CA THR A 81 10.17 -15.03 -3.33
C THR A 81 10.91 -15.85 -2.26
N ALA A 82 11.15 -15.30 -1.08
CA ALA A 82 11.96 -15.99 -0.04
C ALA A 82 11.16 -17.02 0.78
N ASP A 83 9.83 -16.92 0.85
CA ASP A 83 8.99 -17.82 1.65
C ASP A 83 8.48 -19.06 0.87
N THR A 84 8.77 -19.14 -0.45
CA THR A 84 8.43 -20.31 -1.30
C THR A 84 9.66 -21.11 -1.74
N ALA A 85 10.82 -20.91 -1.10
CA ALA A 85 11.95 -21.84 -1.22
C ALA A 85 11.85 -22.93 -0.14
N ALA A 86 10.70 -23.60 -0.06
CA ALA A 86 10.57 -24.84 0.67
C ALA A 86 11.47 -25.89 -0.01
N THR A 87 12.50 -26.30 0.74
CA THR A 87 13.41 -27.42 0.48
C THR A 87 12.73 -28.56 -0.32
N PRO A 88 13.29 -29.01 -1.47
CA PRO A 88 12.77 -30.22 -2.10
C PRO A 88 12.98 -31.40 -1.15
N PRO A 89 11.96 -32.27 -0.93
CA PRO A 89 12.17 -33.47 -0.13
C PRO A 89 13.19 -34.36 -0.85
N ALA A 90 14.20 -34.81 -0.10
CA ALA A 90 15.19 -35.76 -0.56
C ALA A 90 14.50 -37.03 -1.09
N PRO A 91 14.96 -37.62 -2.22
CA PRO A 91 14.43 -38.90 -2.67
C PRO A 91 14.87 -39.98 -1.67
N ASN A 92 13.92 -40.46 -0.85
CA ASN A 92 14.12 -41.65 -0.03
C ASN A 92 14.38 -42.84 -0.97
N THR A 93 15.59 -43.38 -0.93
CA THR A 93 15.93 -44.68 -1.51
C THR A 93 15.16 -45.77 -0.77
N PRO A 94 14.38 -46.63 -1.46
CA PRO A 94 13.84 -47.82 -0.82
C PRO A 94 14.95 -48.88 -0.74
N SER A 95 15.55 -49.03 0.44
CA SER A 95 16.23 -50.28 0.81
C SER A 95 15.15 -51.31 1.15
N THR A 96 14.92 -52.29 0.28
CA THR A 96 14.25 -53.54 0.67
C THR A 96 14.70 -54.72 -0.20
N ARG A 97 15.33 -55.69 0.49
CA ARG A 97 15.75 -57.06 0.13
C ARG A 97 16.99 -57.26 -0.73
#